data_AF-A0A6U9JG84-F1
#
_entry.id   AF-A0A6U9JG84-F1
#
_cell.length_a   1.000
_cell.length_b   1.000
_cell.length_c   1.000
_cell.angle_alpha   90.00
_cell.angle_beta   90.00
_cell.angle_gamma   90.00
#
_symmetry.space_group_name_H-M   'P 1'
#
loop_
_entity.id
_entity.type
_entity.pdbx_description
1 polymer ?
#
loop_
_entity_poly.entity_id
_entity_poly.type
_entity_poly.pdbx_seq_one_letter_code
_entity_poly.pdbx_strand_id
1 'polypeptide(L)'
;MVWQAQMRYLYAMSNWTIEGNACVDQFPPEKQWLCLFPQHAYPFIKARTFVLNSALDHYQVANFLGAEPLSGFPGKEAPSHSYLSGYNSSAAPGWATCSGDDCDLHACGVRQVEDMNAYMVSFKDALRGARTFHQEGNGAFIYGCNDHNAEMNDVAYRTYRVRNTTMRDALAEWWRSDGGQPAARHRYVDGGRYAYPASVTDTSDACLPWKDVSGGWQVFR
;
A
#
# COMPACT_ATOMS: atom_id res chain seq x y z
N MET A 1 8.37 16.06 -1.08
CA MET A 1 8.74 14.67 -0.75
C MET A 1 9.92 14.72 0.22
N VAL A 2 9.78 14.09 1.40
CA VAL A 2 10.73 14.21 2.53
C VAL A 2 12.07 13.49 2.25
N TRP A 3 12.12 12.59 1.26
CA TRP A 3 13.19 11.58 1.13
C TRP A 3 13.99 11.61 -0.18
N GLN A 4 14.10 12.76 -0.84
CA GLN A 4 14.67 12.80 -2.21
C GLN A 4 16.12 12.34 -2.28
N ALA A 5 16.96 12.70 -1.31
CA ALA A 5 18.37 12.31 -1.29
C ALA A 5 18.53 10.79 -1.07
N GLN A 6 17.71 10.23 -0.19
CA GLN A 6 17.69 8.82 0.16
C GLN A 6 17.25 7.96 -1.03
N MET A 7 16.21 8.41 -1.73
CA MET A 7 15.67 7.69 -2.89
C MET A 7 16.62 7.77 -4.09
N ARG A 8 17.35 8.89 -4.25
CA ARG A 8 18.47 8.98 -5.19
C ARG A 8 19.57 7.97 -4.88
N TYR A 9 19.93 7.83 -3.61
CA TYR A 9 20.94 6.86 -3.18
C TYR A 9 20.49 5.42 -3.42
N LEU A 10 19.25 5.09 -3.04
CA LEU A 10 18.65 3.77 -3.31
C LEU A 10 18.63 3.45 -4.81
N TYR A 11 18.23 4.42 -5.63
CA TYR A 11 18.22 4.27 -7.09
C TYR A 11 19.62 3.94 -7.62
N ALA A 12 20.63 4.70 -7.19
CA ALA A 12 22.02 4.48 -7.60
C ALA A 12 22.55 3.09 -7.19
N MET A 13 22.18 2.60 -5.99
CA MET A 13 22.61 1.27 -5.53
C MET A 13 21.87 0.12 -6.21
N SER A 14 20.61 0.31 -6.57
CA SER A 14 19.75 -0.77 -7.07
C SER A 14 20.05 -1.20 -8.51
N ASN A 15 20.95 -0.49 -9.22
CA ASN A 15 21.25 -0.69 -10.65
C ASN A 15 19.97 -0.92 -11.47
N TRP A 16 18.99 -0.05 -11.24
CA TRP A 16 17.62 -0.33 -11.59
C TRP A 16 17.39 -0.29 -13.09
N THR A 17 16.75 -1.32 -13.63
CA THR A 17 16.36 -1.39 -15.05
C THR A 17 14.88 -1.73 -15.13
N ILE A 18 14.10 -0.87 -15.79
CA ILE A 18 12.77 -1.23 -16.30
C ILE A 18 12.92 -1.62 -17.76
N GLU A 19 12.09 -2.54 -18.22
CA GLU A 19 12.05 -2.98 -19.61
C GLU A 19 12.03 -1.77 -20.56
N GLY A 20 13.14 -1.59 -21.30
CA GLY A 20 13.27 -0.58 -22.34
C GLY A 20 13.48 0.86 -21.88
N ASN A 21 13.95 1.12 -20.64
CA ASN A 21 14.31 2.45 -20.11
C ASN A 21 13.23 3.54 -20.18
N ALA A 22 11.99 3.23 -20.59
CA ALA A 22 11.00 4.23 -20.94
C ALA A 22 10.65 5.19 -19.80
N CYS A 23 10.63 4.71 -18.54
CA CYS A 23 10.47 5.61 -17.39
C CYS A 23 11.70 6.49 -17.18
N VAL A 24 12.89 5.91 -17.25
CA VAL A 24 14.17 6.60 -17.05
C VAL A 24 14.36 7.72 -18.06
N ASP A 25 13.97 7.47 -19.32
CA ASP A 25 14.07 8.43 -20.42
C ASP A 25 13.05 9.58 -20.30
N GLN A 26 11.97 9.42 -19.52
CA GLN A 26 10.96 10.46 -19.27
C GLN A 26 11.46 11.55 -18.31
N PHE A 27 12.49 11.27 -17.51
CA PHE A 27 12.99 12.17 -16.48
C PHE A 27 14.44 12.59 -16.75
N PRO A 28 14.80 13.84 -16.41
CA PRO A 28 16.21 14.24 -16.44
C PRO A 28 17.02 13.42 -15.41
N PRO A 29 18.33 13.23 -15.60
CA PRO A 29 19.17 12.35 -14.77
C PRO A 29 18.97 12.51 -13.25
N GLU A 30 18.85 13.73 -12.75
CA GLU A 30 18.67 14.05 -11.33
C GLU A 30 17.29 13.68 -10.74
N LYS A 31 16.37 13.23 -11.60
CA LYS A 31 15.00 12.79 -11.27
C LYS A 31 14.68 11.37 -11.68
N GLN A 32 15.60 10.62 -12.31
CA GLN A 32 15.35 9.23 -12.72
C GLN A 32 15.00 8.30 -11.55
N TRP A 33 15.48 8.63 -10.33
CA TRP A 33 15.10 7.95 -9.09
C TRP A 33 13.59 7.96 -8.80
N LEU A 34 12.83 8.90 -9.38
CA LEU A 34 11.37 8.91 -9.28
C LEU A 34 10.77 7.62 -9.82
N CYS A 35 11.42 6.96 -10.77
CA CYS A 35 10.91 5.72 -11.30
C CYS A 35 10.88 4.59 -10.26
N LEU A 36 11.66 4.63 -9.18
CA LEU A 36 11.51 3.67 -8.06
C LEU A 36 10.08 3.61 -7.50
N PHE A 37 9.31 4.67 -7.70
CA PHE A 37 7.96 4.75 -7.21
C PHE A 37 6.95 4.28 -8.27
N PRO A 38 6.02 3.39 -7.90
CA PRO A 38 5.01 2.88 -8.82
C PRO A 38 4.22 3.97 -9.55
N GLN A 39 3.88 5.11 -8.93
CA GLN A 39 3.14 6.16 -9.63
C GLN A 39 3.87 6.75 -10.85
N HIS A 40 5.19 6.59 -10.93
CA HIS A 40 6.00 7.04 -12.05
C HIS A 40 6.35 5.89 -13.00
N ALA A 41 6.61 4.68 -12.48
CA ALA A 41 6.98 3.53 -13.29
C ALA A 41 5.81 2.76 -13.90
N TYR A 42 4.68 2.67 -13.18
CA TYR A 42 3.53 1.87 -13.59
C TYR A 42 2.98 2.22 -14.98
N PRO A 43 2.92 3.50 -15.41
CA PRO A 43 2.55 3.88 -16.78
C PRO A 43 3.39 3.23 -17.90
N PHE A 44 4.59 2.74 -17.60
CA PHE A 44 5.53 2.18 -18.57
C PHE A 44 5.58 0.65 -18.58
N ILE A 45 4.88 -0.01 -17.64
CA ILE A 45 4.83 -1.48 -17.60
C ILE A 45 3.93 -1.98 -18.72
N LYS A 46 4.51 -2.76 -19.65
CA LYS A 46 3.79 -3.36 -20.78
C LYS A 46 3.17 -4.71 -20.44
N ALA A 47 3.78 -5.44 -19.52
CA ALA A 47 3.29 -6.73 -19.07
C ALA A 47 1.92 -6.59 -18.39
N ARG A 48 1.06 -7.60 -18.59
CA ARG A 48 -0.22 -7.68 -17.87
C ARG A 48 0.07 -7.69 -16.37
N THR A 49 -0.55 -6.77 -15.64
CA THR A 49 -0.26 -6.53 -14.23
C THR A 49 -1.53 -6.58 -13.42
N PHE A 50 -1.48 -7.27 -12.28
CA PHE A 50 -2.51 -7.27 -11.26
C PHE A 50 -1.95 -6.67 -9.98
N VAL A 51 -2.42 -5.50 -9.58
CA VAL A 51 -1.92 -4.80 -8.39
C VAL A 51 -2.63 -5.34 -7.15
N LEU A 52 -1.90 -5.94 -6.23
CA LEU A 52 -2.35 -6.26 -4.88
C LEU A 52 -1.75 -5.24 -3.93
N ASN A 53 -2.57 -4.49 -3.20
CA ASN A 53 -2.05 -3.61 -2.15
C ASN A 53 -3.13 -3.20 -1.16
N SER A 54 -2.72 -2.87 0.05
CA SER A 54 -3.56 -2.08 0.93
C SER A 54 -3.57 -0.62 0.48
N ALA A 55 -4.74 0.02 0.52
CA ALA A 55 -4.85 1.46 0.38
C ALA A 55 -4.26 2.22 1.58
N LEU A 56 -4.17 1.57 2.75
CA LEU A 56 -3.52 2.04 3.97
C LEU A 56 -2.51 0.98 4.43
N ASP A 57 -1.43 0.82 3.69
CA ASP A 57 -0.40 -0.14 4.03
C ASP A 57 0.25 0.20 5.39
N HIS A 58 0.29 -0.78 6.29
CA HIS A 58 0.76 -0.56 7.66
C HIS A 58 2.20 -0.06 7.73
N TYR A 59 3.08 -0.59 6.85
CA TYR A 59 4.45 -0.13 6.77
C TYR A 59 4.52 1.33 6.31
N GLN A 60 3.70 1.72 5.33
CA GLN A 60 3.62 3.11 4.87
C GLN A 60 3.15 4.05 5.97
N VAL A 61 2.14 3.66 6.76
CA VAL A 61 1.67 4.48 7.89
C VAL A 61 2.80 4.69 8.90
N ALA A 62 3.47 3.62 9.33
CA ALA A 62 4.49 3.69 10.37
C ALA A 62 5.78 4.41 9.91
N ASN A 63 6.17 4.23 8.65
CA ASN A 63 7.45 4.72 8.10
C ASN A 63 7.35 6.01 7.29
N PHE A 64 6.14 6.47 6.93
CA PHE A 64 5.96 7.73 6.18
C PHE A 64 5.07 8.73 6.90
N LEU A 65 3.89 8.33 7.38
CA LEU A 65 2.98 9.25 8.08
C LEU A 65 3.42 9.47 9.53
N GLY A 66 3.80 8.38 10.21
CA GLY A 66 4.16 8.36 11.62
C GLY A 66 5.66 8.42 11.91
N ALA A 67 6.54 8.57 10.92
CA ALA A 67 7.98 8.54 11.14
C ALA A 67 8.60 9.93 11.34
N GLU A 68 9.68 9.97 12.13
CA GLU A 68 10.60 11.10 12.15
C GLU A 68 11.91 10.77 11.42
N PRO A 69 12.55 11.77 10.77
CA PRO A 69 13.88 11.60 10.21
C PRO A 69 14.89 11.33 11.33
N LEU A 70 15.73 10.31 11.16
CA LEU A 70 16.87 10.10 12.05
C LEU A 70 17.90 11.23 11.86
N SER A 71 18.37 11.80 12.96
CA SER A 71 19.50 12.73 12.94
C SER A 71 20.73 12.02 12.36
N GLY A 72 21.33 12.60 11.31
CA GLY A 72 22.54 12.07 10.69
C GLY A 72 22.35 11.03 9.59
N PHE A 73 21.12 10.66 9.19
CA PHE A 73 20.89 9.78 8.03
C PHE A 73 21.38 10.42 6.71
N PRO A 74 22.00 9.67 5.76
CA PRO A 74 22.27 8.22 5.73
C PRO A 74 23.58 7.81 6.42
N GLY A 75 24.19 8.69 7.20
CA GLY A 75 25.46 8.45 7.90
C GLY A 75 25.36 7.33 8.94
N LYS A 76 26.52 6.74 9.27
CA LYS A 76 26.68 5.58 10.16
C LYS A 76 26.40 5.86 11.65
N GLU A 77 25.90 7.04 11.99
CA GLU A 77 25.81 7.51 13.38
C GLU A 77 24.45 7.24 14.03
N ALA A 78 23.47 6.69 13.32
CA ALA A 78 22.18 6.36 13.93
C ALA A 78 22.24 4.96 14.59
N PRO A 79 22.16 4.86 15.93
CA PRO A 79 21.99 3.58 16.61
C PRO A 79 20.56 3.08 16.31
N SER A 80 20.45 2.22 15.30
CA SER A 80 19.38 1.25 15.08
C SER A 80 18.01 1.56 15.70
N HIS A 81 17.12 2.19 14.94
CA HIS A 81 15.67 1.97 15.10
C HIS A 81 15.10 1.72 13.70
N SER A 82 14.44 0.56 13.57
CA SER A 82 14.20 -0.21 12.33
C SER A 82 15.46 -0.55 11.52
N TYR A 83 16.00 -1.76 11.72
CA TYR A 83 17.09 -2.33 10.90
C TYR A 83 16.75 -2.35 9.39
N LEU A 84 15.48 -2.25 9.02
CA LEU A 84 15.01 -2.36 7.64
C LEU A 84 14.73 -1.01 6.98
N SER A 85 14.35 0.02 7.75
CA SER A 85 13.92 1.30 7.19
C SER A 85 14.87 2.45 7.52
N GLY A 86 15.69 2.36 8.58
CA GLY A 86 16.58 3.46 8.97
C GLY A 86 15.81 4.70 9.43
N TYR A 87 14.63 4.52 10.02
CA TYR A 87 13.77 5.57 10.56
C TYR A 87 13.33 5.25 11.98
N ASN A 88 13.06 6.30 12.76
CA ASN A 88 12.32 6.15 13.99
C ASN A 88 10.83 6.00 13.63
N SER A 89 10.45 4.78 13.23
CA SER A 89 9.08 4.41 12.88
C SER A 89 8.12 4.78 14.02
N SER A 90 6.96 5.32 13.67
CA SER A 90 5.93 5.73 14.64
C SER A 90 6.34 6.83 15.64
N ALA A 91 7.51 7.45 15.48
CA ALA A 91 8.03 8.46 16.40
C ALA A 91 7.47 9.87 16.22
N ALA A 92 6.77 10.14 15.11
CA ALA A 92 6.15 11.44 14.89
C ALA A 92 5.20 11.76 16.05
N PRO A 93 5.18 13.01 16.56
CA PRO A 93 4.38 13.36 17.72
C PRO A 93 2.91 12.93 17.57
N GLY A 94 2.44 12.12 18.52
CA GLY A 94 1.09 11.57 18.54
C GLY A 94 0.91 10.23 17.81
N TRP A 95 1.85 9.79 16.96
CA TRP A 95 1.70 8.59 16.11
C TRP A 95 2.06 7.26 16.78
N ALA A 96 2.67 7.29 17.96
CA ALA A 96 3.13 6.10 18.67
C ALA A 96 2.01 5.07 18.92
N THR A 97 0.78 5.51 19.19
CA THR A 97 -0.39 4.61 19.39
C THR A 97 -1.18 4.36 18.12
N CYS A 98 -0.92 5.11 17.05
CA CYS A 98 -1.69 5.12 15.80
C CYS A 98 -0.91 4.47 14.63
N SER A 99 0.28 3.92 14.88
CA SER A 99 1.11 3.30 13.85
C SER A 99 2.15 2.33 14.44
N GLY A 100 2.61 1.35 13.65
CA GLY A 100 3.57 0.32 14.09
C GLY A 100 2.91 -0.88 14.79
N ASP A 101 3.71 -1.84 15.22
CA ASP A 101 3.22 -3.17 15.65
C ASP A 101 2.16 -3.14 16.78
N ASP A 102 2.24 -2.15 17.69
CA ASP A 102 1.28 -1.95 18.80
C ASP A 102 0.17 -0.94 18.46
N CYS A 103 -0.13 -0.73 17.16
CA CYS A 103 -1.13 0.22 16.72
C CYS A 103 -2.55 -0.13 17.22
N ASP A 104 -3.12 0.77 18.01
CA ASP A 104 -4.55 0.83 18.28
C ASP A 104 -5.17 1.96 17.47
N LEU A 105 -5.76 1.62 16.32
CA LEU A 105 -6.42 2.60 15.47
C LEU A 105 -7.52 3.38 16.24
N HIS A 106 -8.14 2.78 17.25
CA HIS A 106 -9.17 3.44 18.05
C HIS A 106 -8.63 4.56 18.93
N ALA A 107 -7.32 4.55 19.19
CA ALA A 107 -6.62 5.60 19.91
C ALA A 107 -6.14 6.74 18.99
N CYS A 108 -6.30 6.62 17.67
CA CYS A 108 -5.92 7.68 16.73
C CYS A 108 -6.77 8.93 16.93
N GLY A 109 -6.12 10.10 17.02
CA GLY A 109 -6.76 11.40 17.02
C GLY A 109 -7.35 11.78 15.67
N VAL A 110 -8.27 12.76 15.64
CA VAL A 110 -8.99 13.22 14.44
C VAL A 110 -8.05 13.48 13.28
N ARG A 111 -6.97 14.24 13.54
CA ARG A 111 -6.02 14.64 12.51
C ARG A 111 -5.28 13.47 11.88
N GLN A 112 -4.95 12.44 12.67
CA GLN A 112 -4.27 11.25 12.15
C GLN A 112 -5.20 10.45 11.25
N VAL A 113 -6.48 10.35 11.63
CA VAL A 113 -7.51 9.73 10.79
C VAL A 113 -7.71 10.51 9.48
N GLU A 114 -7.71 11.84 9.54
CA GLU A 114 -7.75 12.69 8.34
C GLU A 114 -6.53 12.46 7.44
N ASP A 115 -5.32 12.40 8.00
CA ASP A 115 -4.07 12.16 7.26
C ASP A 115 -4.06 10.76 6.60
N MET A 116 -4.48 9.72 7.34
CA MET A 116 -4.63 8.35 6.80
C MET A 116 -5.64 8.30 5.66
N ASN A 117 -6.81 8.92 5.83
CA ASN A 117 -7.83 8.99 4.78
C ASN A 117 -7.35 9.76 3.55
N ALA A 118 -6.63 10.87 3.75
CA ALA A 118 -6.04 11.64 2.66
C ALA A 118 -4.99 10.83 1.90
N TYR A 119 -4.15 10.06 2.61
CA TYR A 119 -3.21 9.13 2.01
C TYR A 119 -3.92 8.07 1.14
N MET A 120 -4.94 7.40 1.67
CA MET A 120 -5.70 6.39 0.92
C MET A 120 -6.33 6.95 -0.35
N VAL A 121 -6.86 8.18 -0.29
CA VAL A 121 -7.41 8.88 -1.46
C VAL A 121 -6.32 9.15 -2.48
N SER A 122 -5.20 9.74 -2.05
CA SER A 122 -4.06 10.05 -2.92
C SER A 122 -3.49 8.80 -3.62
N PHE A 123 -3.32 7.70 -2.88
CA PHE A 123 -2.89 6.42 -3.44
C PHE A 123 -3.85 5.90 -4.53
N LYS A 124 -5.17 5.89 -4.24
CA LYS A 124 -6.18 5.44 -5.19
C LYS A 124 -6.26 6.34 -6.41
N ASP A 125 -6.12 7.64 -6.25
CA ASP A 125 -6.15 8.60 -7.36
C ASP A 125 -4.92 8.47 -8.25
N ALA A 126 -3.72 8.29 -7.67
CA ALA A 126 -2.51 8.02 -8.43
C ALA A 126 -2.64 6.73 -9.25
N LEU A 127 -3.16 5.66 -8.64
CA LEU A 127 -3.41 4.39 -9.32
C LEU A 127 -4.44 4.56 -10.45
N ARG A 128 -5.57 5.23 -10.19
CA ARG A 128 -6.63 5.48 -11.18
C ARG A 128 -6.21 6.43 -12.31
N GLY A 129 -5.28 7.34 -12.05
CA GLY A 129 -4.76 8.26 -13.07
C GLY A 129 -3.83 7.60 -14.08
N ALA A 130 -3.24 6.44 -13.75
CA ALA A 130 -2.33 5.75 -14.64
C ALA A 130 -3.06 5.06 -15.80
N ARG A 131 -2.63 5.30 -17.05
CA ARG A 131 -3.18 4.62 -18.23
C ARG A 131 -3.13 3.09 -18.10
N THR A 132 -2.04 2.55 -17.55
CA THR A 132 -1.84 1.11 -17.32
C THR A 132 -2.94 0.50 -16.48
N PHE A 133 -3.50 1.25 -15.52
CA PHE A 133 -4.61 0.78 -14.69
C PHE A 133 -5.91 0.50 -15.46
N HIS A 134 -6.04 1.07 -16.66
CA HIS A 134 -7.22 0.90 -17.52
C HIS A 134 -6.95 -0.03 -18.72
N GLN A 135 -5.72 -0.52 -18.86
CA GLN A 135 -5.32 -1.34 -20.01
C GLN A 135 -5.97 -2.72 -19.96
N GLU A 136 -6.42 -3.20 -21.12
CA GLU A 136 -6.95 -4.56 -21.29
C GLU A 136 -6.00 -5.62 -20.69
N GLY A 137 -6.59 -6.59 -19.99
CA GLY A 137 -5.83 -7.65 -19.32
C GLY A 137 -5.16 -7.24 -18.01
N ASN A 138 -5.24 -5.99 -17.57
CA ASN A 138 -4.79 -5.58 -16.23
C ASN A 138 -5.90 -5.71 -15.19
N GLY A 139 -5.52 -5.70 -13.92
CA GLY A 139 -6.46 -5.72 -12.80
C GLY A 139 -5.84 -5.16 -11.53
N ALA A 140 -6.65 -5.11 -10.48
CA ALA A 140 -6.19 -4.75 -9.16
C ALA A 140 -7.15 -5.23 -8.07
N PHE A 141 -6.59 -5.53 -6.91
CA PHE A 141 -7.32 -5.73 -5.67
C PHE A 141 -6.73 -4.81 -4.59
N ILE A 142 -7.44 -3.72 -4.35
CA ILE A 142 -7.07 -2.66 -3.40
C ILE A 142 -8.07 -2.66 -2.26
N TYR A 143 -7.63 -3.09 -1.09
CA TYR A 143 -8.43 -3.20 0.12
C TYR A 143 -8.10 -2.08 1.12
N GLY A 144 -9.04 -1.71 1.99
CA GLY A 144 -8.88 -0.60 2.93
C GLY A 144 -8.25 -0.93 4.28
N CYS A 145 -7.80 -2.17 4.50
CA CYS A 145 -7.32 -2.65 5.80
C CYS A 145 -5.93 -2.10 6.14
N ASN A 146 -5.71 -1.65 7.38
CA ASN A 146 -4.37 -1.29 7.87
C ASN A 146 -3.52 -2.54 8.10
N ASP A 147 -2.97 -3.08 7.03
CA ASP A 147 -2.24 -4.34 7.02
C ASP A 147 -1.04 -4.21 6.06
N HIS A 148 -0.03 -5.05 6.25
CA HIS A 148 1.17 -5.10 5.41
C HIS A 148 1.42 -6.53 4.96
N ASN A 149 1.62 -6.70 3.66
CA ASN A 149 1.80 -8.00 3.00
C ASN A 149 0.63 -8.98 3.24
N ALA A 150 -0.61 -8.50 3.28
CA ALA A 150 -1.78 -9.36 3.49
C ALA A 150 -1.91 -10.46 2.41
N GLU A 151 -1.36 -10.23 1.22
CA GLU A 151 -1.27 -11.22 0.14
C GLU A 151 -0.33 -12.39 0.46
N MET A 152 0.60 -12.23 1.40
CA MET A 152 1.45 -13.30 1.92
C MET A 152 0.83 -14.02 3.13
N ASN A 153 -0.25 -13.47 3.70
CA ASN A 153 -0.96 -14.05 4.83
C ASN A 153 -2.14 -14.92 4.35
N ASP A 154 -2.14 -16.20 4.69
CA ASP A 154 -3.14 -17.17 4.21
C ASP A 154 -4.58 -16.85 4.67
N VAL A 155 -4.76 -16.27 5.85
CA VAL A 155 -6.10 -15.85 6.31
C VAL A 155 -6.53 -14.63 5.51
N ALA A 156 -5.77 -13.54 5.56
CA ALA A 156 -6.14 -12.28 4.92
C ALA A 156 -6.34 -12.43 3.40
N TYR A 157 -5.44 -13.17 2.71
CA TYR A 157 -5.55 -13.47 1.28
C TYR A 157 -6.87 -14.18 0.91
N ARG A 158 -7.43 -15.00 1.82
CA ARG A 158 -8.66 -15.75 1.59
C ARG A 158 -9.92 -15.06 2.11
N THR A 159 -9.78 -14.18 3.11
CA THR A 159 -10.93 -13.59 3.79
C THR A 159 -11.17 -12.14 3.40
N TYR A 160 -10.13 -11.37 3.03
CA TYR A 160 -10.32 -9.96 2.69
C TYR A 160 -11.12 -9.80 1.40
N ARG A 161 -12.14 -8.92 1.41
CA ARG A 161 -13.17 -8.84 0.36
C ARG A 161 -13.48 -7.45 -0.16
N VAL A 162 -13.35 -7.21 -1.45
CA VAL A 162 -13.90 -5.99 -2.06
C VAL A 162 -15.14 -6.36 -2.85
N ARG A 163 -16.29 -5.75 -2.50
CA ARG A 163 -17.59 -6.04 -3.13
C ARG A 163 -17.93 -7.54 -3.13
N ASN A 164 -17.73 -8.19 -1.99
CA ASN A 164 -17.95 -9.63 -1.78
C ASN A 164 -17.01 -10.58 -2.55
N THR A 165 -16.02 -10.09 -3.29
CA THR A 165 -14.99 -10.93 -3.92
C THR A 165 -13.73 -10.95 -3.05
N THR A 166 -13.19 -12.13 -2.75
CA THR A 166 -11.96 -12.25 -1.96
C THR A 166 -10.73 -11.89 -2.78
N MET A 167 -9.61 -11.54 -2.13
CA MET A 167 -8.34 -11.29 -2.83
C MET A 167 -7.92 -12.51 -3.68
N ARG A 168 -7.98 -13.72 -3.08
CA ARG A 168 -7.74 -14.98 -3.78
C ARG A 168 -8.61 -15.16 -5.01
N ASP A 169 -9.92 -14.97 -4.87
CA ASP A 169 -10.85 -15.24 -5.97
C ASP A 169 -10.69 -14.21 -7.10
N ALA A 170 -10.43 -12.95 -6.75
CA ALA A 170 -10.13 -11.89 -7.71
C ALA A 170 -8.86 -12.17 -8.52
N LEU A 171 -7.76 -12.55 -7.84
CA LEU A 171 -6.50 -12.90 -8.51
C LEU A 171 -6.68 -14.14 -9.38
N ALA A 172 -7.38 -15.17 -8.88
CA ALA A 172 -7.62 -16.39 -9.63
C ALA A 172 -8.50 -16.18 -10.87
N GLU A 173 -9.50 -15.29 -10.80
CA GLU A 173 -10.29 -14.89 -11.97
C GLU A 173 -9.43 -14.19 -13.02
N TRP A 174 -8.64 -13.19 -12.61
CA TRP A 174 -7.73 -12.49 -13.53
C TRP A 174 -6.69 -13.42 -14.15
N TRP A 175 -6.08 -14.29 -13.35
CA TRP A 175 -5.05 -15.23 -13.81
C TRP A 175 -5.57 -16.21 -14.86
N ARG A 176 -6.81 -16.66 -14.71
CA ARG A 176 -7.48 -17.55 -15.67
C ARG A 176 -8.08 -16.82 -16.87
N SER A 177 -8.03 -15.49 -16.90
CA SER A 177 -8.47 -14.73 -18.08
C SER A 177 -7.50 -14.94 -19.24
N ASP A 178 -8.01 -14.85 -20.45
CA ASP A 178 -7.22 -14.82 -21.68
C ASP A 178 -6.39 -13.53 -21.83
N GLY A 179 -6.60 -12.54 -20.95
CA GLY A 179 -5.97 -11.23 -21.02
C GLY A 179 -6.62 -10.25 -21.98
N GLY A 180 -7.67 -10.66 -22.71
CA GLY A 180 -8.44 -9.81 -23.61
C GLY A 180 -9.60 -9.09 -22.91
N GLN A 181 -9.78 -9.31 -21.61
CA GLN A 181 -10.89 -8.72 -20.86
C GLN A 181 -10.59 -7.28 -20.46
N PRO A 182 -11.59 -6.37 -20.49
CA PRO A 182 -11.40 -5.00 -20.01
C PRO A 182 -10.95 -4.96 -18.54
N ALA A 183 -10.00 -4.08 -18.20
CA ALA A 183 -9.51 -3.94 -16.83
C ALA A 183 -10.63 -3.76 -15.80
N ALA A 184 -11.71 -3.07 -16.16
CA ALA A 184 -12.87 -2.85 -15.31
C ALA A 184 -13.45 -4.14 -14.70
N ARG A 185 -13.32 -5.29 -15.39
CA ARG A 185 -13.78 -6.58 -14.90
C ARG A 185 -12.92 -7.16 -13.77
N HIS A 186 -11.64 -6.77 -13.71
CA HIS A 186 -10.68 -7.28 -12.74
C HIS A 186 -10.25 -6.22 -11.72
N ARG A 187 -11.03 -5.14 -11.57
CA ARG A 187 -10.71 -4.04 -10.66
C ARG A 187 -11.64 -4.04 -9.45
N TYR A 188 -11.03 -4.37 -8.33
CA TYR A 188 -11.63 -4.47 -7.01
C TYR A 188 -11.00 -3.39 -6.15
N VAL A 189 -11.58 -2.20 -6.12
CA VAL A 189 -11.04 -1.06 -5.35
C VAL A 189 -12.03 -0.64 -4.28
N ASP A 190 -11.60 -0.73 -3.03
CA ASP A 190 -12.38 -0.30 -1.89
C ASP A 190 -12.55 1.24 -1.87
N GLY A 191 -13.80 1.67 -1.66
CA GLY A 191 -14.17 3.07 -1.49
C GLY A 191 -13.97 3.58 -0.07
N GLY A 192 -13.81 2.67 0.90
CA GLY A 192 -13.80 2.95 2.33
C GLY A 192 -12.84 4.04 2.79
N ARG A 193 -13.23 4.66 3.91
CA ARG A 193 -12.50 5.64 4.72
C ARG A 193 -12.77 5.30 6.18
N TYR A 194 -11.82 5.59 7.05
CA TYR A 194 -12.01 5.47 8.49
C TYR A 194 -12.90 6.60 9.01
N ALA A 195 -13.88 6.26 9.85
CA ALA A 195 -14.54 7.24 10.71
C ALA A 195 -13.62 7.58 11.90
N TYR A 196 -14.00 8.59 12.69
CA TYR A 196 -13.29 8.97 13.90
C TYR A 196 -14.07 8.52 15.15
N PRO A 197 -13.42 7.86 16.13
CA PRO A 197 -12.04 7.32 16.10
C PRO A 197 -11.90 6.20 15.08
N ALA A 198 -10.69 6.00 14.52
CA ALA A 198 -10.48 4.97 13.51
C ALA A 198 -10.75 3.59 14.11
N SER A 199 -11.65 2.81 13.52
CA SER A 199 -11.89 1.44 13.96
C SER A 199 -11.34 0.44 12.96
N VAL A 200 -10.74 -0.65 13.45
CA VAL A 200 -10.45 -1.84 12.63
C VAL A 200 -11.72 -2.45 12.03
N THR A 201 -12.89 -2.20 12.62
CA THR A 201 -14.22 -2.56 12.10
C THR A 201 -14.91 -1.47 11.28
N ASP A 202 -14.39 -0.22 11.28
CA ASP A 202 -14.77 0.85 10.33
C ASP A 202 -14.00 0.77 9.01
N THR A 203 -13.16 -0.25 8.88
CA THR A 203 -12.72 -0.68 7.58
C THR A 203 -13.94 -1.17 6.78
N SER A 204 -13.87 -1.16 5.45
CA SER A 204 -14.97 -1.76 4.69
C SER A 204 -15.14 -3.22 5.09
N ASP A 205 -16.27 -3.83 4.70
CA ASP A 205 -16.50 -5.29 4.80
C ASP A 205 -15.31 -6.13 4.28
N ALA A 206 -14.34 -5.52 3.59
CA ALA A 206 -13.09 -6.10 3.18
C ALA A 206 -12.17 -6.62 4.27
N CYS A 207 -12.23 -6.19 5.52
CA CYS A 207 -11.19 -6.56 6.50
C CYS A 207 -11.67 -7.50 7.59
N LEU A 208 -12.96 -7.84 7.58
CA LEU A 208 -13.52 -8.76 8.55
C LEU A 208 -13.17 -10.19 8.13
N PRO A 209 -12.48 -10.99 8.98
CA PRO A 209 -12.58 -12.43 8.85
C PRO A 209 -14.07 -12.75 8.98
N TRP A 210 -14.60 -13.47 7.99
CA TRP A 210 -16.02 -13.76 7.82
C TRP A 210 -16.70 -13.93 9.18
N LYS A 211 -17.55 -12.96 9.58
CA LYS A 211 -18.51 -13.17 10.68
C LYS A 211 -19.40 -14.28 10.17
N ASP A 212 -19.09 -15.50 10.56
CA ASP A 212 -19.96 -16.63 10.33
C ASP A 212 -21.34 -16.22 10.86
N VAL A 213 -22.34 -16.37 10.00
CA VAL A 213 -23.74 -15.98 10.24
C VAL A 213 -24.36 -16.89 11.32
N SER A 214 -23.53 -17.66 12.05
CA SER A 214 -23.84 -18.56 13.14
C SER A 214 -23.38 -18.07 14.54
N GLY A 215 -22.71 -16.91 14.65
CA GLY A 215 -22.51 -16.24 15.95
C GLY A 215 -21.39 -16.78 16.85
N GLY A 216 -20.34 -17.40 16.30
CA GLY A 216 -19.16 -17.82 17.06
C GLY A 216 -17.86 -17.23 16.50
N TRP A 217 -17.13 -16.44 17.29
CA TRP A 217 -15.73 -16.12 16.99
C TRP A 217 -14.89 -17.40 17.19
N GLN A 218 -14.50 -18.06 16.10
CA GLN A 218 -13.48 -19.12 16.20
C GLN A 218 -12.10 -18.47 16.32
N VAL A 219 -11.57 -18.50 17.54
CA VAL A 219 -10.15 -18.27 17.82
C VAL A 219 -9.39 -19.49 17.32
N PHE A 220 -8.71 -19.35 16.17
CA PHE A 220 -7.77 -20.37 15.72
C PHE A 220 -6.46 -20.22 16.50
N ARG A 221 -6.09 -21.25 17.25
CA ARG A 221 -4.75 -21.44 17.84
C ARG A 221 -3.81 -22.05 16.80
#